data_AF-A0A0V1JFE9-F1
#
_entry.id   AF-A0A0V1JFE9-F1
#
_cell.length_a   1.000
_cell.length_b   1.000
_cell.length_c   1.000
_cell.angle_alpha   90.00
_cell.angle_beta   90.00
_cell.angle_gamma   90.00
#
_symmetry.space_group_name_H-M   'P 1'
#
loop_
_entity.id
_entity.type
_entity.pdbx_description
1 polymer ?
#
loop_
_entity_poly.entity_id
_entity_poly.type
_entity_poly.pdbx_seq_one_letter_code
_entity_poly.pdbx_strand_id
1 'polypeptide(L)'
;MSDTLVHYDKKLPLSTNACDHGLQAKLCHRFPSGVDKPIAFASRLLTKMEKRYAAIEKEALGIFFFGVKVCRVPSFMTNSLC
;
A
#
# COMPACT_ATOMS: atom_id res chain seq x y z
N MET A 1 25.35 -5.79 1.57
CA MET A 1 24.09 -5.04 1.42
C MET A 1 22.99 -5.88 2.04
N SER A 2 22.62 -5.61 3.28
CA SER A 2 21.55 -6.33 3.98
C SER A 2 20.22 -5.68 3.63
N ASP A 3 19.43 -6.36 2.79
CA ASP A 3 18.02 -6.05 2.51
C ASP A 3 17.16 -6.40 3.74
N THR A 4 17.36 -5.64 4.81
CA THR A 4 16.61 -5.83 6.05
C THR A 4 15.40 -4.92 6.03
N LEU A 5 14.21 -5.52 6.15
CA LEU A 5 12.94 -4.83 6.35
C LEU A 5 13.06 -3.87 7.54
N VAL A 6 12.64 -2.63 7.33
CA VAL A 6 12.71 -1.57 8.35
C VAL A 6 11.56 -1.74 9.34
N HIS A 7 11.82 -1.46 10.63
CA HIS A 7 10.79 -1.50 11.65
C HIS A 7 9.63 -0.53 11.34
N TYR A 8 8.40 -1.01 11.55
CA TYR A 8 7.18 -0.23 11.40
C TYR A 8 7.09 0.85 12.50
N ASP A 9 6.78 2.08 12.10
CA ASP A 9 6.46 3.21 12.98
C ASP A 9 5.19 3.92 12.44
N LYS A 10 4.39 4.47 13.35
CA LYS A 10 3.06 5.03 13.05
C LYS A 10 3.12 6.31 12.23
N LYS A 11 4.28 6.97 12.16
CA LYS A 11 4.49 8.22 11.42
C LYS A 11 5.00 8.01 9.98
N LEU A 12 4.92 6.79 9.45
CA LEU A 12 5.46 6.51 8.13
C LEU A 12 4.54 6.99 7.00
N PRO A 13 5.10 7.58 5.94
CA PRO A 13 4.33 8.01 4.79
C PRO A 13 3.74 6.81 4.05
N LEU A 14 2.46 6.94 3.72
CA LEU A 14 1.69 5.99 2.94
C LEU A 14 1.53 6.55 1.54
N SER A 15 1.89 5.78 0.52
CA SER A 15 1.70 6.17 -0.87
C SER A 15 0.73 5.21 -1.53
N THR A 16 -0.40 5.75 -2.01
CA THR A 16 -1.40 5.01 -2.78
C THR A 16 -1.38 5.44 -4.23
N ASN A 17 -1.56 4.49 -5.14
CA ASN A 17 -1.79 4.75 -6.56
C ASN A 17 -3.01 3.95 -7.00
N ALA A 18 -3.90 4.58 -7.77
CA ALA A 18 -5.10 3.96 -8.28
C ALA A 18 -5.15 4.09 -9.80
N CYS A 19 -5.52 3.01 -10.47
CA CYS A 19 -5.80 2.99 -11.91
C CYS A 19 -7.19 2.40 -12.15
N ASP A 20 -7.66 2.42 -13.39
CA ASP A 20 -9.01 1.92 -13.73
C ASP A 20 -9.19 0.41 -13.54
N HIS A 21 -8.10 -0.33 -13.36
CA HIS A 21 -8.13 -1.77 -13.16
C HIS A 21 -7.94 -2.18 -11.70
N GLY A 22 -7.19 -1.41 -10.92
CA GLY A 22 -6.72 -1.82 -9.62
C GLY A 22 -6.21 -0.67 -8.77
N LEU A 23 -6.06 -0.96 -7.49
CA LEU A 23 -5.47 -0.07 -6.51
C LEU A 23 -4.21 -0.73 -5.96
N GLN A 24 -3.18 0.09 -5.77
CA GLN A 24 -1.91 -0.32 -5.18
C GLN A 24 -1.53 0.68 -4.09
N ALA A 25 -0.87 0.17 -3.07
CA ALA A 25 -0.36 1.00 -2.00
C ALA A 25 0.96 0.43 -1.49
N LYS A 26 1.87 1.35 -1.16
CA LYS A 26 3.15 1.05 -0.54
C LYS A 26 3.27 1.85 0.75
N LEU A 27 3.70 1.17 1.81
CA LEU A 27 4.20 1.78 3.01
C LEU A 27 5.72 1.81 2.91
N CYS A 28 6.30 2.99 3.01
CA CYS A 28 7.74 3.15 2.94
C CYS A 28 8.25 4.04 4.07
N HIS A 29 9.42 3.71 4.60
CA HIS A 29 10.15 4.59 5.50
C HIS A 29 10.99 5.53 4.66
N ARG A 30 10.79 6.84 4.86
CA ARG A 30 11.66 7.85 4.27
C ARG A 30 12.81 8.11 5.24
N PHE A 31 13.99 7.62 4.91
CA PHE A 31 15.19 7.89 5.71
C PHE A 31 15.57 9.38 5.62
N PRO A 32 16.23 9.94 6.64
CA PRO A 32 16.76 11.30 6.59
C PRO A 32 17.79 11.50 5.46
N SER A 33 18.35 10.42 4.91
CA SER A 33 19.18 10.43 3.69
C SER A 33 18.39 10.64 2.39
N GLY A 34 17.06 10.75 2.45
CA GLY A 34 16.18 10.92 1.29
C GLY A 34 15.81 9.63 0.57
N VAL A 35 16.28 8.48 1.05
CA VAL A 35 15.99 7.17 0.46
C VAL A 35 14.70 6.60 1.04
N ASP A 36 13.76 6.26 0.16
CA ASP A 36 12.54 5.54 0.54
C ASP A 36 12.81 4.03 0.55
N LYS A 37 12.66 3.38 1.71
CA LYS A 37 12.67 1.91 1.80
C LYS A 37 11.27 1.37 2.02
N PRO A 38 10.78 0.45 1.17
CA PRO A 38 9.47 -0.16 1.35
C PRO A 38 9.46 -1.11 2.56
N ILE A 39 8.34 -1.12 3.27
CA ILE A 39 8.07 -2.01 4.42
C ILE A 39 6.97 -3.00 4.06
N ALA A 40 5.90 -2.52 3.42
CA ALA A 40 4.77 -3.35 3.05
C ALA A 40 4.15 -2.85 1.74
N PHE A 41 3.67 -3.80 0.96
CA PHE A 41 2.90 -3.56 -0.26
C PHE A 41 1.55 -4.22 -0.12
N ALA A 42 0.51 -3.58 -0.65
CA ALA A 42 -0.75 -4.25 -0.90
C ALA A 42 -1.31 -3.80 -2.24
N SER A 43 -1.89 -4.73 -2.96
CA SER A 43 -2.61 -4.47 -4.19
C SER A 43 -3.92 -5.23 -4.18
N ARG A 44 -4.89 -4.72 -4.94
CA ARG A 44 -6.18 -5.37 -5.15
C ARG A 44 -6.82 -4.83 -6.43
N LEU A 45 -7.54 -5.71 -7.12
CA LEU A 45 -8.35 -5.36 -8.29
C LEU A 45 -9.64 -4.64 -7.89
N LEU A 46 -10.04 -3.66 -8.69
CA LEU A 46 -11.32 -2.98 -8.53
C LEU A 46 -12.46 -3.89 -9.00
N THR A 47 -13.51 -3.98 -8.21
CA THR A 47 -14.75 -4.64 -8.62
C THR A 47 -15.46 -3.84 -9.72
N LYS A 48 -16.40 -4.45 -10.44
CA LYS A 48 -17.18 -3.79 -11.51
C LYS A 48 -17.88 -2.52 -11.03
N MET A 49 -18.25 -2.45 -9.75
CA MET A 49 -18.86 -1.26 -9.15
C MET A 49 -17.79 -0.19 -8.86
N GLU A 50 -16.68 -0.57 -8.25
CA GLU A 50 -15.62 0.36 -7.84
C GLU A 50 -14.85 0.97 -9.01
N LYS A 51 -14.86 0.31 -10.18
CA LYS A 51 -14.31 0.90 -11.41
C LYS A 51 -14.99 2.21 -11.81
N ARG A 52 -16.25 2.40 -11.42
CA ARG A 52 -17.06 3.58 -11.73
C ARG A 52 -16.85 4.74 -10.76
N TYR A 53 -16.08 4.54 -9.70
CA TYR A 53 -15.76 5.58 -8.74
C TYR A 53 -14.84 6.64 -9.35
N ALA A 54 -14.96 7.87 -8.84
CA ALA A 54 -14.05 8.96 -9.18
C ALA A 54 -12.62 8.63 -8.70
N ALA A 55 -11.61 9.25 -9.30
CA ALA A 55 -10.20 9.04 -8.91
C ALA A 55 -9.99 9.25 -7.40
N ILE A 56 -10.59 10.30 -6.83
CA ILE A 56 -10.51 10.63 -5.40
C ILE A 56 -11.12 9.50 -4.53
N GLU A 57 -12.25 8.92 -4.96
CA GLU A 57 -12.89 7.82 -4.24
C GLU A 57 -12.05 6.52 -4.33
N LYS A 58 -11.42 6.26 -5.49
CA LYS A 58 -10.49 5.14 -5.66
C LYS A 58 -9.26 5.28 -4.76
N GLU A 59 -8.72 6.49 -4.63
CA GLU A 59 -7.61 6.80 -3.72
C GLU A 59 -8.03 6.62 -2.25
N ALA A 60 -9.19 7.16 -1.85
CA ALA A 60 -9.72 7.00 -0.50
C ALA A 60 -9.97 5.52 -0.14
N LEU A 61 -10.50 4.73 -1.09
CA LEU A 61 -10.67 3.29 -0.95
C LEU A 61 -9.32 2.59 -0.77
N GLY A 62 -8.29 3.01 -1.52
CA GLY A 62 -6.92 2.53 -1.38
C GLY A 62 -6.36 2.80 0.02
N ILE A 63 -6.51 4.02 0.53
CA ILE A 63 -6.06 4.42 1.87
C ILE A 63 -6.79 3.62 2.95
N PHE A 64 -8.12 3.53 2.87
CA PHE A 64 -8.93 2.78 3.83
C PHE A 64 -8.55 1.31 3.87
N PHE A 65 -8.50 0.66 2.71
CA PHE A 65 -8.21 -0.77 2.61
C PHE A 65 -6.78 -1.10 3.06
N PHE A 66 -5.82 -0.27 2.67
CA PHE A 66 -4.43 -0.44 3.06
C PHE A 66 -4.21 -0.13 4.54
N GLY A 67 -4.82 0.93 5.08
CA GLY A 67 -4.79 1.24 6.51
C GLY A 67 -5.30 0.07 7.34
N VAL A 68 -6.40 -0.57 6.91
CA VAL A 68 -6.93 -1.76 7.57
C VAL A 68 -6.01 -2.97 7.40
N LYS A 69 -5.46 -3.24 6.21
CA LYS A 69 -4.62 -4.43 5.97
C LYS A 69 -3.22 -4.34 6.59
N VAL A 70 -2.57 -3.18 6.47
CA VAL A 70 -1.20 -2.98 6.93
C VAL A 70 -1.14 -2.71 8.42
N CYS A 71 -2.10 -1.98 9.00
CA CYS A 71 -2.16 -1.87 10.46
C CYS A 71 -2.59 -3.19 11.15
N ARG A 72 -3.11 -4.19 10.40
CA ARG A 72 -3.50 -5.50 10.95
C ARG A 72 -2.58 -6.67 10.65
N VAL A 73 -1.39 -6.52 10.05
CA VAL A 73 -0.50 -7.69 9.85
C VAL A 73 0.52 -7.86 10.97
N PRO A 74 0.32 -8.81 11.90
CA PRO A 74 1.13 -10.01 11.93
C PRO A 74 0.74 -10.88 10.73
N SER A 75 1.67 -11.01 9.77
CA SER A 75 1.80 -12.15 8.84
C SER A 75 0.51 -12.76 8.26
N PHE A 76 0.08 -12.42 7.03
CA PHE A 76 -0.56 -13.41 6.14
C PHE A 76 -0.68 -12.92 4.69
N MET A 77 -0.41 -13.86 3.78
CA MET A 77 -0.60 -13.87 2.32
C MET A 77 0.49 -13.25 1.45
N THR A 78 1.54 -14.05 1.30
CA THR A 78 2.12 -14.38 -0.01
C THR A 78 1.02 -14.68 -1.02
N ASN A 79 1.03 -13.98 -2.15
CA ASN A 79 1.02 -14.66 -3.45
C ASN A 79 1.49 -13.69 -4.54
N SER A 80 2.56 -14.13 -5.19
CA SER A 80 3.10 -13.74 -6.49
C SER A 80 2.06 -13.08 -7.39
N LEU A 81 2.23 -11.79 -7.65
CA LEU A 81 1.49 -11.07 -8.69
C LEU A 81 2.19 -11.27 -10.05
N CYS A 82 1.36 -11.48 -11.07
CA CYS A 82 1.61 -11.16 -12.47
C CYS A 82 2.19 -9.75 -12.67
#